data_AF-Q6D1J2-F1
#
_entry.id   AF-Q6D1J2-F1
#
_cell.length_a   1.000
_cell.length_b   1.000
_cell.length_c   1.000
_cell.angle_alpha   90.00
_cell.angle_beta   90.00
_cell.angle_gamma   90.00
#
_symmetry.space_group_name_H-M   'P 1'
#
loop_
_entity.id
_entity.type
_entity.pdbx_description
1 polymer ?
#
loop_
_entity_poly.entity_id
_entity_poly.type
_entity_poly.pdbx_seq_one_letter_code
_entity_poly.pdbx_strand_id
1 'polypeptide(L)'
;MMSCPFCGHAAHARTSRPLSENVKQRYHQCRNIECSATFRTLESIEEIIQPSNRRDLPVPDIPLSPIMQKKYKDYPTSALRN
;
A
#
# COMPACT_ATOMS: atom_id res chain seq x y z
N MET A 1 -14.51 4.16 -2.55
CA MET A 1 -14.72 4.00 -4.00
C MET A 1 -14.87 5.37 -4.62
N MET A 2 -14.25 5.63 -5.78
CA MET A 2 -14.41 6.91 -6.46
C MET A 2 -15.76 6.95 -7.17
N SER A 3 -16.40 8.12 -7.20
CA SER A 3 -17.61 8.32 -8.02
C SER A 3 -17.22 8.47 -9.48
N CYS A 4 -18.03 7.90 -10.37
CA CYS A 4 -17.86 8.02 -11.81
C CYS A 4 -18.06 9.48 -12.24
N PRO A 5 -17.10 10.11 -12.95
CA PRO A 5 -17.23 11.50 -13.36
C PRO A 5 -18.33 11.73 -14.40
N PHE A 6 -18.80 10.67 -15.07
CA PHE A 6 -19.80 10.77 -16.14
C PHE A 6 -21.24 10.63 -15.65
N CYS A 7 -21.50 9.78 -14.65
CA CYS A 7 -22.87 9.46 -14.20
C CYS A 7 -23.05 9.49 -12.68
N GLY A 8 -22.04 9.87 -11.91
CA GLY A 8 -22.07 9.97 -10.45
C GLY A 8 -22.16 8.62 -9.70
N HIS A 9 -22.39 7.50 -10.39
CA HIS A 9 -22.47 6.18 -9.76
C HIS A 9 -21.13 5.73 -9.19
N ALA A 10 -21.16 4.86 -8.19
CA ALA A 10 -19.96 4.30 -7.59
C ALA A 10 -19.13 3.52 -8.63
N ALA A 11 -17.85 3.85 -8.74
CA ALA A 11 -16.88 3.12 -9.56
C ALA A 11 -15.99 2.26 -8.67
N HIS A 12 -15.79 1.00 -9.06
CA HIS A 12 -15.03 0.01 -8.32
C HIS A 12 -13.60 -0.12 -8.85
N ALA A 13 -12.62 -0.13 -7.94
CA ALA A 13 -11.22 -0.33 -8.31
C ALA A 13 -10.96 -1.79 -8.71
N ARG A 14 -10.50 -2.03 -9.94
CA ARG A 14 -10.20 -3.38 -10.46
C ARG A 14 -8.77 -3.78 -10.19
N THR A 15 -7.84 -2.87 -10.45
CA THR A 15 -6.41 -3.09 -10.26
C THR A 15 -5.78 -1.81 -9.76
N SER A 16 -4.62 -1.95 -9.12
CA SER A 16 -3.78 -0.83 -8.75
C SER A 16 -2.35 -1.10 -9.14
N ARG A 17 -1.64 -0.04 -9.53
CA ARG A 17 -0.21 -0.08 -9.82
C ARG A 17 0.49 0.94 -8.93
N PRO A 18 1.55 0.56 -8.20
CA PRO A 18 2.40 1.53 -7.53
C PRO A 18 3.15 2.35 -8.59
N LEU A 19 3.16 3.68 -8.42
CA LEU A 19 3.97 4.58 -9.25
C LEU A 19 5.20 5.07 -8.49
N SER A 20 5.05 5.38 -7.21
CA SER A 20 6.12 5.72 -6.28
C SER A 20 5.76 5.23 -4.87
N GLU A 21 6.65 5.46 -3.90
CA GLU A 21 6.41 5.07 -2.50
C GLU A 21 5.12 5.67 -1.93
N ASN A 22 4.79 6.89 -2.34
CA ASN A 22 3.64 7.65 -1.83
C ASN A 22 2.48 7.76 -2.82
N VAL A 23 2.65 7.30 -4.06
CA VAL A 23 1.63 7.45 -5.12
C VAL A 23 1.26 6.10 -5.71
N LYS A 24 -0.04 5.82 -5.72
CA LYS A 24 -0.63 4.62 -6.30
C LYS A 24 -1.65 4.99 -7.37
N GLN A 25 -1.51 4.43 -8.55
CA GLN A 25 -2.52 4.52 -9.59
C GLN A 25 -3.57 3.42 -9.40
N ARG A 26 -4.85 3.78 -9.46
CA ARG A 26 -5.96 2.82 -9.43
C ARG A 26 -6.78 2.90 -10.71
N TYR A 27 -7.22 1.75 -11.19
CA TYR A 27 -8.11 1.61 -12.33
C TYR A 27 -9.52 1.34 -11.83
N HIS A 28 -10.46 2.18 -12.21
CA HIS A 28 -11.85 2.09 -11.77
C HIS A 28 -12.77 1.77 -12.94
N GLN A 29 -13.78 0.94 -12.68
CA GLN A 29 -14.88 0.66 -13.60
C GLN A 29 -16.18 1.10 -12.93
N CYS A 30 -16.98 1.90 -13.63
CA CYS A 30 -18.31 2.28 -13.18
C CYS A 30 -19.19 1.02 -12.97
N ARG A 31 -19.95 0.97 -11.87
CA ARG A 31 -20.88 -0.13 -11.62
C ARG A 31 -22.17 -0.05 -12.45
N ASN A 32 -22.53 1.14 -12.92
CA ASN A 32 -23.64 1.28 -13.85
C ASN A 32 -23.21 0.69 -15.21
N ILE A 33 -23.87 -0.41 -15.63
CA ILE A 33 -23.59 -1.13 -16.87
C ILE A 33 -23.84 -0.25 -18.09
N GLU A 34 -24.82 0.65 -18.04
CA GLU A 34 -25.09 1.59 -19.15
C GLU A 34 -23.94 2.59 -19.32
N CYS A 35 -23.31 3.00 -18.21
CA CYS A 35 -22.17 3.90 -18.26
C CYS A 35 -20.88 3.16 -18.63
N SER A 36 -20.60 2.02 -17.97
CA SER A 36 -19.41 1.17 -18.15
C SER A 36 -18.06 1.89 -18.21
N ALA A 37 -18.02 3.17 -17.81
CA ALA A 37 -16.84 4.00 -17.96
C ALA A 37 -15.68 3.43 -17.14
N THR A 38 -14.53 3.35 -17.80
CA THR A 38 -13.29 2.89 -17.19
C THR A 38 -12.30 4.03 -17.17
N PHE A 39 -11.79 4.37 -16.00
CA PHE A 39 -10.90 5.52 -15.80
C PHE A 39 -9.82 5.21 -14.76
N ARG A 40 -8.80 6.06 -14.71
CA ARG A 40 -7.65 5.90 -13.81
C ARG A 40 -7.59 7.09 -12.86
N THR A 41 -7.25 6.84 -11.60
CA THR A 41 -6.97 7.89 -10.63
C THR A 41 -5.58 7.70 -10.04
N LEU A 42 -4.97 8.79 -9.60
CA LEU A 42 -3.77 8.77 -8.77
C LEU A 42 -4.20 9.04 -7.33
N GLU A 43 -3.85 8.14 -6.42
CA GLU A 43 -4.02 8.31 -4.99
C GLU A 43 -2.63 8.57 -4.39
N SER A 44 -2.46 9.74 -3.79
CA SER A 44 -1.22 10.16 -3.11
C SER A 44 -1.44 10.30 -1.61
N ILE A 45 -0.41 9.97 -0.82
CA ILE A 45 -0.37 10.32 0.60
C ILE A 45 0.01 11.81 0.70
N GLU A 46 -0.90 12.64 1.21
CA GLU A 46 -0.65 14.08 1.40
C GLU A 46 0.09 14.34 2.71
N GLU A 47 -0.45 13.83 3.82
CA GLU A 47 0.14 13.99 5.15
C GLU A 47 -0.11 12.75 6.00
N ILE A 48 0.84 12.44 6.89
CA ILE A 48 0.69 11.40 7.92
C ILE A 48 0.34 12.10 9.24
N ILE A 49 -0.95 12.14 9.58
CA ILE A 49 -1.45 12.79 10.81
C ILE A 49 -0.90 12.10 12.07
N GLN A 50 -0.75 10.78 12.02
CA GLN A 50 -0.18 10.00 13.13
C GLN A 50 0.72 8.90 12.57
N PRO A 51 2.05 8.95 12.81
CA PRO A 51 2.96 7.91 12.35
C PRO A 51 2.68 6.60 13.10
N SER A 52 2.90 5.48 12.42
CA SER A 52 2.76 4.16 13.04
C SER A 52 3.82 3.98 14.15
N ASN A 53 3.46 3.33 15.26
CA ASN A 53 4.41 2.98 16.33
C ASN A 53 5.27 1.74 16.00
N ARG A 54 5.32 1.30 14.72
CA ARG A 54 6.22 0.21 14.30
C ARG A 54 7.67 0.69 14.34
N ARG A 55 8.50 0.01 15.13
CA ARG A 55 9.94 0.27 15.22
C ARG A 55 10.82 -0.56 14.28
N ASP A 56 10.29 -1.61 13.62
CA ASP A 56 11.09 -2.53 12.80
C ASP A 56 10.31 -3.07 11.59
N LEU A 57 10.96 -3.17 10.42
CA LEU A 57 10.51 -4.05 9.34
C LEU A 57 10.84 -5.51 9.77
N PRO A 58 9.90 -6.47 9.66
CA PRO A 58 10.14 -7.83 10.13
C PRO A 58 11.14 -8.57 9.22
N VAL A 59 12.09 -9.26 9.85
CA VAL A 59 12.91 -10.31 9.23
C VAL A 59 11.97 -11.32 8.53
N PRO A 60 12.25 -11.79 7.30
CA PRO A 60 11.37 -12.73 6.60
C PRO A 60 11.12 -14.01 7.41
N ASP A 61 9.85 -14.41 7.60
CA ASP A 61 9.42 -15.67 8.25
C ASP A 61 9.68 -16.91 7.35
N ILE A 62 10.92 -17.07 6.87
CA ILE A 62 11.44 -18.35 6.38
C ILE A 62 11.97 -19.07 7.63
N PRO A 63 11.72 -20.37 7.86
CA PRO A 63 12.24 -21.06 9.03
C PRO A 63 13.76 -20.84 9.14
N LEU A 64 14.15 -20.03 10.12
CA LEU A 64 15.53 -19.65 10.35
C LEU A 64 16.29 -20.91 10.74
N SER A 65 17.40 -21.20 10.04
CA SER A 65 18.27 -22.32 10.40
C SER A 65 18.76 -22.14 11.86
N PRO A 66 19.14 -23.24 12.55
CA PRO A 66 19.65 -23.14 13.92
C PRO A 66 20.83 -22.17 14.09
N ILE A 67 21.60 -21.96 13.01
CA ILE A 67 22.69 -20.97 12.93
C ILE A 67 22.14 -19.54 13.05
N MET A 68 21.00 -19.24 12.43
CA MET A 68 20.38 -17.91 12.44
C MET A 68 19.77 -17.55 13.79
N GLN A 69 19.26 -18.52 14.55
CA GLN A 69 18.70 -18.26 15.89
C GLN A 69 19.75 -17.79 16.90
N LYS A 70 20.99 -18.32 16.80
CA LYS A 70 22.10 -17.87 17.66
C LYS A 70 22.58 -16.46 17.32
N LYS A 71 22.34 -15.99 16.08
CA LYS A 71 22.77 -14.68 15.58
C LYS A 71 21.86 -13.53 16.01
N TYR A 72 20.58 -13.78 16.30
CA TYR A 72 19.58 -12.76 16.67
C TYR A 72 19.31 -12.65 18.17
N LYS A 73 20.06 -13.37 19.01
CA LYS A 73 19.84 -13.40 20.47
C LYS A 73 20.30 -12.13 21.20
N ASP A 74 21.22 -11.35 20.60
CA ASP A 74 21.83 -10.15 21.19
C ASP A 74 21.43 -8.83 20.48
N TYR A 75 20.40 -8.83 19.62
CA TYR A 75 20.05 -7.64 18.81
C TYR A 75 19.37 -6.54 19.67
N PRO A 76 19.95 -5.33 19.81
CA PRO A 76 19.28 -4.20 20.40
C PRO A 76 18.61 -3.31 19.33
N THR A 77 17.62 -2.58 19.83
CA THR A 77 16.61 -1.76 19.16
C THR A 77 17.16 -0.42 18.62
N SER A 78 16.85 -0.07 17.36
CA SER A 78 17.00 1.24 16.68
C SER A 78 18.41 1.83 16.42
N ALA A 79 18.69 2.22 15.17
CA ALA A 79 19.38 3.49 14.80
C ALA A 79 19.39 3.70 13.27
N LEU A 80 18.81 4.82 12.86
CA LEU A 80 19.08 5.54 11.60
C LEU A 80 20.59 5.54 11.27
N ARG A 81 20.95 5.31 10.02
CA ARG A 81 22.09 5.99 9.37
C ARG A 81 22.04 5.78 7.84
N ASN A 82 21.69 6.90 7.19
CA ASN A 82 21.86 7.36 5.80
C ASN A 82 21.28 6.53 4.67
#